data_AF-A0A1D6LGT7-F1
#
_entry.id   AF-A0A1D6LGT7-F1
#
_cell.length_a   1.000
_cell.length_b   1.000
_cell.length_c   1.000
_cell.angle_alpha   90.00
_cell.angle_beta   90.00
_cell.angle_gamma   90.00
#
_symmetry.space_group_name_H-M   'P 1'
#
loop_
_entity.id
_entity.type
_entity.pdbx_description
1 polymer ?
#
loop_
_entity_poly.entity_id
_entity_poly.type
_entity_poly.pdbx_seq_one_letter_code
_entity_poly.pdbx_strand_id
1 'polypeptide(L)'
;MCYKYLWDNLIAEKFPADNFFSHFNLDPNYLLSDDVKGYISSLGFDAKTFEDVLKYFKVTCHTLPRSQEQLLLRYELQEDHSLLEEYRFTYDARWFRDQIQDVLSFWTGSHEPKLVAEEEMWKCRFCKFVSSCPMNASMPRC
;
A
#
# COMPACT_ATOMS: atom_id res chain seq x y z
N MET A 1 7.56 2.18 2.28
CA MET A 1 7.15 1.31 3.41
C MET A 1 6.14 0.26 2.98
N CYS A 2 4.97 0.64 2.45
CA CYS A 2 3.98 -0.32 1.94
C CYS A 2 4.56 -1.29 0.91
N TYR A 3 5.38 -0.80 -0.04
CA TYR A 3 5.99 -1.66 -1.06
C TYR A 3 6.89 -2.76 -0.49
N LYS A 4 7.73 -2.48 0.51
CA LYS A 4 8.51 -3.53 1.21
C LYS A 4 7.59 -4.52 1.91
N TYR A 5 6.58 -4.04 2.63
CA TYR A 5 5.61 -4.92 3.30
C TYR A 5 4.90 -5.83 2.31
N LEU A 6 4.39 -5.29 1.21
CA LEU A 6 3.71 -6.04 0.15
C LEU A 6 4.66 -7.04 -0.50
N TRP A 7 5.87 -6.60 -0.87
CA TRP A 7 6.90 -7.45 -1.48
C TRP A 7 7.26 -8.63 -0.59
N ASP A 8 7.62 -8.37 0.67
CA ASP A 8 8.05 -9.41 1.60
C ASP A 8 6.92 -10.41 1.91
N ASN A 9 5.65 -9.99 1.86
CA ASN A 9 4.52 -10.91 1.98
C ASN A 9 4.27 -11.70 0.68
N LEU A 10 4.47 -11.07 -0.48
CA LEU A 10 4.27 -11.68 -1.79
C LEU A 10 5.20 -12.87 -2.02
N ILE A 11 6.47 -12.72 -1.65
CA ILE A 11 7.52 -13.74 -1.80
C ILE A 11 7.49 -14.82 -0.72
N ALA A 12 6.68 -14.66 0.34
CA ALA A 12 6.65 -15.56 1.50
C ALA A 12 5.47 -16.56 1.48
N GLU A 13 4.93 -16.88 0.29
CA GLU A 13 3.72 -17.71 0.05
C GLU A 13 2.44 -17.19 0.72
N LYS A 14 2.33 -15.89 0.99
CA LYS A 14 1.18 -15.30 1.69
C LYS A 14 0.19 -14.57 0.79
N PHE A 15 0.27 -14.71 -0.54
CA PHE A 15 -0.70 -14.05 -1.42
C PHE A 15 -2.10 -14.68 -1.24
N PRO A 16 -3.08 -13.92 -0.72
CA PRO A 16 -4.38 -14.47 -0.33
C PRO A 16 -5.29 -14.55 -1.57
N ALA A 17 -5.02 -15.54 -2.44
CA ALA A 17 -5.69 -15.66 -3.74
C ALA A 17 -7.22 -15.72 -3.64
N ASP A 18 -7.76 -16.51 -2.70
CA ASP A 18 -9.21 -16.64 -2.53
C ASP A 18 -9.85 -15.29 -2.15
N ASN A 19 -9.23 -14.56 -1.22
CA ASN A 19 -9.69 -13.23 -0.83
C ASN A 19 -9.56 -12.25 -2.00
N PHE A 20 -8.51 -12.34 -2.80
CA PHE A 20 -8.30 -11.49 -3.96
C PHE A 20 -9.40 -11.70 -5.01
N PHE A 21 -9.65 -12.95 -5.41
CA PHE A 21 -10.70 -13.28 -6.37
C PHE A 21 -12.08 -12.89 -5.84
N SER A 22 -12.39 -13.21 -4.58
CA SER A 22 -13.66 -12.87 -3.95
C SER A 22 -13.87 -11.35 -3.85
N HIS A 23 -12.86 -10.60 -3.39
CA HIS A 23 -12.96 -9.15 -3.21
C HIS A 23 -13.21 -8.42 -4.53
N PHE A 24 -12.53 -8.82 -5.61
CA PHE A 24 -12.69 -8.21 -6.93
C PHE A 24 -13.79 -8.86 -7.77
N ASN A 25 -14.51 -9.84 -7.23
CA ASN A 25 -15.54 -10.62 -7.95
C ASN A 25 -15.02 -11.19 -9.28
N LEU A 26 -13.84 -11.81 -9.24
CA LEU A 26 -13.16 -12.40 -10.39
C LEU A 26 -13.36 -13.91 -10.40
N ASP A 27 -13.69 -14.48 -11.56
CA ASP A 27 -13.74 -15.92 -11.75
C ASP A 27 -12.33 -16.45 -12.06
N PRO A 28 -11.72 -17.27 -11.18
CA PRO A 28 -10.39 -17.84 -11.42
C PRO A 28 -10.34 -18.73 -12.67
N ASN A 29 -11.46 -19.37 -13.04
CA ASN A 29 -11.57 -20.26 -14.19
C ASN A 29 -11.91 -19.53 -15.48
N TYR A 30 -12.04 -18.19 -15.44
CA TYR A 30 -12.33 -17.41 -16.62
C TYR A 30 -11.23 -17.60 -17.67
N LEU A 31 -11.65 -18.03 -18.87
CA LEU A 31 -10.74 -18.24 -19.99
C LEU A 31 -10.24 -16.91 -20.53
N LEU A 32 -8.92 -16.80 -20.66
CA LEU A 32 -8.28 -15.64 -21.27
C LEU A 32 -8.61 -15.58 -22.76
N SER A 33 -8.62 -14.37 -23.32
CA SER A 33 -8.84 -14.16 -24.75
C SER A 33 -7.74 -14.81 -25.58
N ASP A 34 -8.04 -15.11 -26.85
CA ASP A 34 -7.06 -15.74 -27.76
C ASP A 34 -5.80 -14.88 -27.94
N ASP A 35 -5.94 -13.56 -27.97
CA ASP A 35 -4.80 -12.63 -28.04
C ASP A 35 -3.89 -12.76 -26.81
N VAL A 36 -4.48 -12.82 -25.61
CA VAL A 36 -3.72 -12.96 -24.36
C VAL A 36 -3.05 -14.33 -24.29
N LYS A 37 -3.77 -15.40 -24.65
CA LYS A 37 -3.20 -16.76 -24.71
C LYS A 37 -2.07 -16.86 -25.74
N GLY A 38 -2.22 -16.22 -26.90
CA GLY A 38 -1.18 -16.15 -27.93
C GLY A 38 0.07 -15.45 -27.44
N TYR A 39 -0.08 -14.30 -26.76
CA TYR A 39 1.04 -13.58 -26.16
C TYR A 39 1.75 -14.42 -25.07
N ILE A 40 1.00 -15.00 -24.13
CA ILE A 40 1.54 -15.86 -23.07
C ILE A 40 2.29 -17.07 -23.66
N SER A 41 1.74 -17.69 -24.70
CA SER A 41 2.39 -18.80 -25.41
C SER A 41 3.69 -18.35 -26.09
N SER A 42 3.74 -17.14 -26.64
CA SER A 42 4.98 -16.57 -27.21
C SER A 42 6.10 -16.37 -26.19
N LEU A 43 5.74 -16.20 -24.91
CA LEU A 43 6.67 -16.12 -23.78
C LEU A 43 7.08 -17.51 -23.24
N GLY A 44 6.52 -18.60 -23.79
CA GLY A 44 6.82 -19.97 -23.40
C GLY A 44 5.99 -20.51 -22.24
N PHE A 45 4.89 -19.85 -21.87
CA PHE A 45 3.99 -20.30 -20.82
C PHE A 45 2.72 -20.93 -21.41
N ASP A 46 2.19 -21.97 -20.74
CA ASP A 46 0.86 -22.53 -21.04
C ASP A 46 -0.10 -22.11 -19.92
N ALA A 47 -0.73 -20.94 -20.07
CA ALA A 47 -1.73 -20.42 -19.15
C ALA A 47 -3.03 -20.11 -19.91
N LYS A 48 -4.15 -20.66 -19.44
CA LYS A 48 -5.45 -20.54 -20.12
C LYS A 48 -6.45 -19.73 -19.31
N THR A 49 -6.32 -19.77 -17.99
CA THR A 49 -7.18 -19.06 -17.05
C THR A 49 -6.41 -18.01 -16.28
N PHE A 50 -7.14 -17.15 -15.56
CA PHE A 50 -6.51 -16.19 -14.67
C PHE A 50 -5.84 -16.88 -13.46
N GLU A 51 -6.38 -18.02 -13.01
CA GLU A 51 -5.72 -18.85 -12.00
C GLU A 51 -4.36 -19.36 -12.45
N ASP A 52 -4.22 -19.78 -13.71
CA ASP A 52 -2.94 -20.25 -14.26
C ASP A 52 -1.90 -19.14 -14.24
N VAL A 53 -2.28 -17.92 -14.65
CA VAL A 53 -1.39 -16.74 -14.59
C VAL A 53 -0.97 -16.47 -13.15
N LEU A 54 -1.90 -16.53 -12.19
CA LEU A 54 -1.58 -16.32 -10.79
C LEU A 54 -0.63 -17.39 -10.22
N LYS A 55 -0.73 -18.64 -10.70
CA LYS A 55 0.21 -19.73 -10.34
C LYS A 55 1.62 -19.39 -10.80
N TYR A 56 1.81 -19.01 -12.08
CA TYR A 56 3.13 -18.61 -12.59
C TYR A 56 3.69 -17.39 -11.87
N PHE A 57 2.83 -16.40 -11.60
CA PHE A 57 3.21 -15.22 -10.83
C PHE A 57 3.70 -15.59 -9.43
N LYS A 58 2.94 -16.40 -8.69
CA LYS A 58 3.34 -16.88 -7.35
C LYS A 58 4.67 -17.60 -7.44
N VAL A 59 4.83 -18.60 -8.31
CA VAL A 59 6.08 -19.36 -8.45
C VAL A 59 7.25 -18.42 -8.72
N THR A 60 7.07 -17.44 -9.61
CA THR A 60 8.09 -16.43 -9.91
C THR A 60 8.44 -15.60 -8.69
N CYS A 61 7.47 -15.14 -7.91
CA CYS A 61 7.75 -14.38 -6.69
C CYS A 61 8.57 -15.18 -5.66
N HIS A 62 8.36 -16.50 -5.56
CA HIS A 62 9.12 -17.35 -4.61
C HIS A 62 10.57 -17.56 -5.00
N THR A 63 10.94 -17.36 -6.26
CA THR A 63 12.35 -17.43 -6.68
C THR A 63 13.10 -16.13 -6.42
N LEU A 64 12.40 -15.04 -6.07
CA LEU A 64 12.98 -13.73 -5.88
C LEU A 64 13.43 -13.51 -4.43
N PRO A 65 14.53 -12.78 -4.22
CA PRO A 65 15.07 -12.56 -2.89
C PRO A 65 14.19 -11.60 -2.07
N ARG A 66 14.30 -11.72 -0.74
CA ARG A 66 13.73 -10.74 0.18
C ARG A 66 14.36 -9.37 -0.01
N SER A 67 13.56 -8.33 0.20
CA SER A 67 14.08 -6.96 0.20
C SER A 67 14.98 -6.74 1.42
N GLN A 68 15.97 -5.85 1.28
CA GLN A 68 16.83 -5.46 2.40
C GLN A 68 16.03 -4.74 3.50
N GLU A 69 16.51 -4.80 4.74
CA GLU A 69 15.92 -4.05 5.86
C GLU A 69 16.31 -2.58 5.83
N GLN A 70 17.48 -2.24 5.30
CA GLN A 70 17.84 -0.85 5.03
C GLN A 70 17.29 -0.46 3.66
N LEU A 71 16.44 0.56 3.64
CA LEU A 71 15.81 1.07 2.44
C LEU A 71 16.41 2.42 2.06
N LEU A 72 16.41 2.70 0.76
CA LEU A 72 16.78 3.97 0.16
C LEU A 72 15.55 4.60 -0.47
N LEU A 73 15.22 5.81 -0.05
CA LEU A 73 14.28 6.68 -0.74
C LEU A 73 15.07 7.75 -1.49
N ARG A 74 14.95 7.75 -2.81
CA ARG A 74 15.63 8.70 -3.68
C ARG A 74 14.59 9.58 -4.38
N TYR A 75 14.80 10.88 -4.31
CA TYR A 75 14.04 11.86 -5.07
C TYR A 75 14.90 12.33 -6.25
N GLU A 76 14.37 12.18 -7.46
CA GLU A 76 15.02 12.62 -8.70
C GLU A 76 14.08 13.62 -9.40
N LEU A 77 14.65 14.65 -10.04
CA LEU A 77 13.92 15.57 -10.88
C LEU A 77 13.44 14.83 -12.13
N GLN A 78 12.14 14.92 -12.45
CA GLN A 78 11.57 14.15 -13.56
C GLN A 78 12.11 14.54 -14.94
N GLU A 79 12.56 15.79 -15.10
CA GLU A 79 13.03 16.32 -16.39
C GLU A 79 14.35 15.69 -16.83
N ASP A 80 15.32 15.58 -15.92
CA ASP A 80 16.70 15.20 -16.24
C ASP A 80 17.23 14.06 -15.35
N HIS A 81 16.41 13.51 -14.47
CA HIS A 81 16.78 12.51 -13.46
C HIS A 81 17.88 12.96 -12.51
N SER A 82 18.12 14.28 -12.40
CA SER A 82 19.09 14.81 -11.45
C SER A 82 18.64 14.50 -10.03
N LEU A 83 19.62 14.14 -9.18
CA LEU A 83 19.35 13.79 -7.80
C LEU A 83 18.94 15.04 -7.01
N LEU A 84 17.75 15.00 -6.42
CA LEU A 84 17.28 16.02 -5.50
C LEU A 84 17.67 15.69 -4.06
N GLU A 85 17.41 14.45 -3.61
CA GLU A 85 17.67 14.05 -2.23
C GLU A 85 17.69 12.52 -2.03
N GLU A 86 18.41 12.04 -1.02
CA GLU A 86 18.42 10.63 -0.58
C GLU A 86 18.20 10.46 0.92
N TYR A 87 17.36 9.49 1.28
CA TYR A 87 17.15 9.08 2.66
C TYR A 87 17.40 7.58 2.81
N ARG A 88 18.26 7.23 3.77
CA ARG A 88 18.46 5.85 4.20
C ARG A 88 17.77 5.64 5.54
N PHE A 89 16.98 4.58 5.63
CA PHE A 89 16.27 4.27 6.87
C PHE A 89 16.11 2.75 7.02
N THR A 90 16.03 2.30 8.27
CA THR A 90 15.74 0.91 8.57
C THR A 90 14.24 0.69 8.59
N TYR A 91 13.78 -0.39 7.97
CA TYR A 91 12.39 -0.78 7.98
C TYR A 91 11.97 -1.30 9.36
N ASP A 92 10.95 -0.68 9.96
CA ASP A 92 10.30 -1.19 11.16
C ASP A 92 8.90 -1.72 10.80
N ALA A 93 8.78 -3.05 10.77
CA ALA A 93 7.54 -3.75 10.43
C ALA A 93 6.43 -3.53 11.47
N ARG A 94 6.77 -3.34 12.75
CA ARG A 94 5.78 -3.12 13.82
C ARG A 94 5.23 -1.72 13.70
N TRP A 95 6.12 -0.73 13.69
CA TRP A 95 5.74 0.67 13.52
C TRP A 95 4.88 0.85 12.27
N PHE A 96 5.28 0.25 11.14
CA PHE A 96 4.51 0.34 9.91
C PHE A 96 3.09 -0.24 10.04
N ARG A 97 2.93 -1.41 10.66
CA ARG A 97 1.60 -2.01 10.89
C ARG A 97 0.75 -1.14 11.80
N ASP A 98 1.33 -0.57 12.84
CA ASP A 98 0.63 0.32 13.78
C ASP A 98 0.13 1.58 13.04
N GLN A 99 0.95 2.16 12.15
CA GLN A 99 0.53 3.30 11.32
C GLN A 99 -0.64 2.94 10.39
N ILE A 100 -0.58 1.77 9.72
CA ILE A 100 -1.67 1.33 8.85
C ILE A 100 -2.95 1.10 9.65
N GLN A 101 -2.86 0.51 10.85
CA GLN A 101 -4.02 0.26 11.69
C GLN A 101 -4.67 1.56 12.17
N ASP A 102 -3.88 2.57 12.57
CA ASP A 102 -4.41 3.88 12.98
C ASP A 102 -5.11 4.57 11.80
N VAL A 103 -4.49 4.60 10.61
CA VAL A 103 -5.09 5.16 9.40
C VAL A 103 -6.38 4.43 9.01
N LEU A 104 -6.38 3.11 9.01
CA LEU A 104 -7.58 2.33 8.71
C LEU A 104 -8.69 2.62 9.72
N SER A 105 -8.35 2.69 11.01
CA SER A 105 -9.33 2.97 12.06
C SER A 105 -10.03 4.33 11.88
N PHE A 106 -9.29 5.33 11.39
CA PHE A 106 -9.84 6.61 10.98
C PHE A 106 -10.83 6.45 9.81
N TRP A 107 -10.45 5.74 8.75
CA TRP A 107 -11.29 5.55 7.56
C TRP A 107 -12.54 4.69 7.81
N THR A 108 -12.45 3.70 8.71
CA THR A 108 -13.59 2.86 9.09
C THR A 108 -14.48 3.50 10.16
N GLY A 109 -14.13 4.69 10.66
CA GLY A 109 -14.85 5.37 11.72
C GLY A 109 -14.79 4.65 13.07
N SER A 110 -13.83 3.73 13.25
CA SER A 110 -13.63 2.98 14.49
C SER A 110 -12.63 3.68 15.43
N HIS A 111 -12.35 4.95 15.16
CA HIS A 111 -11.37 5.77 15.87
C HIS A 111 -12.04 7.03 16.39
N GLU A 112 -11.83 7.33 17.67
CA GLU A 112 -12.34 8.55 18.30
C GLU A 112 -11.65 9.79 17.72
N PRO A 113 -12.38 10.89 17.46
CA PRO A 113 -11.78 12.12 16.95
C PRO A 113 -10.60 12.58 17.81
N LYS A 114 -9.40 12.61 17.22
CA LYS A 114 -8.20 13.18 17.84
C LYS A 114 -8.12 14.69 17.54
N LEU A 115 -7.74 15.47 18.55
CA LEU A 115 -7.37 16.87 18.34
C LEU A 115 -6.02 16.94 17.62
N VAL A 116 -5.82 18.01 16.85
CA VAL A 116 -4.52 18.27 16.21
C VAL A 116 -3.47 18.59 17.29
N ALA A 117 -2.23 18.18 17.03
CA ALA A 117 -1.10 18.59 17.87
C ALA A 117 -0.89 20.11 17.81
N GLU A 118 -0.15 20.66 18.77
CA GLU A 118 0.04 22.12 18.93
C GLU A 118 0.64 22.75 17.67
N GLU A 119 1.65 22.10 17.09
CA GLU A 119 2.32 22.49 15.85
C GLU A 119 1.41 22.46 14.62
N GLU A 120 0.30 21.71 14.69
CA GLU A 120 -0.70 21.56 13.63
C GLU A 120 -1.97 22.38 13.88
N MET A 121 -2.02 23.20 14.94
CA MET A 121 -3.20 24.02 15.29
C MET A 121 -3.60 25.03 14.21
N TRP A 122 -2.68 25.40 13.32
CA TRP A 122 -3.00 26.24 12.17
C TRP A 122 -4.11 25.64 11.29
N LYS A 123 -4.26 24.31 11.27
CA LYS A 123 -5.34 23.61 10.56
C LYS A 123 -6.73 23.96 11.09
N CYS A 124 -6.86 24.33 12.37
CA CYS A 124 -8.15 24.71 12.97
C CYS A 124 -8.78 25.92 12.27
N ARG A 125 -7.98 26.81 11.66
CA ARG A 125 -8.46 27.98 10.89
C ARG A 125 -9.25 27.59 9.63
N PHE A 126 -9.08 26.36 9.16
CA PHE A 126 -9.75 25.82 7.98
C PHE A 126 -10.76 24.71 8.34
N CYS A 127 -10.90 24.38 9.63
CA CYS A 127 -11.76 23.29 10.07
C CYS A 127 -13.22 23.72 10.12
N LYS A 128 -14.07 23.06 9.32
CA LYS A 128 -15.53 23.30 9.28
C LYS A 128 -16.24 22.97 10.60
N PHE A 129 -15.59 22.19 11.47
CA PHE A 129 -16.15 21.72 12.74
C PHE A 129 -15.60 22.48 13.96
N VAL A 130 -14.87 23.58 13.74
CA VAL A 130 -14.23 24.35 14.82
C VAL A 130 -15.23 24.83 15.87
N SER A 131 -16.46 25.17 15.49
CA SER A 131 -17.51 25.66 16.38
C SER A 131 -17.99 24.61 17.40
N SER A 132 -17.96 23.32 17.05
CA SER A 132 -18.33 22.20 17.91
C SER A 132 -17.12 21.43 18.45
N CYS A 133 -15.90 21.93 18.21
CA CYS A 133 -14.67 21.28 18.66
C CYS A 133 -14.42 21.53 20.16
N PRO A 134 -14.16 20.50 20.98
CA PRO A 134 -13.86 20.66 22.40
C PRO A 134 -12.65 21.56 22.68
N MET A 135 -11.69 21.63 21.74
CA MET A 135 -10.50 22.47 21.85
C MET A 135 -10.83 23.97 21.85
N ASN A 136 -11.97 24.35 21.26
CA ASN A 136 -12.42 25.75 21.21
C ASN A 136 -12.99 26.23 22.56
N ALA A 137 -13.44 25.31 23.42
CA ALA A 137 -13.87 25.62 24.78
C ALA A 137 -12.69 25.78 25.76
N SER A 138 -11.51 25.30 25.38
CA SER A 138 -10.29 25.28 26.22
C SER A 138 -9.24 26.31 25.78
N MET A 139 -9.44 27.02 24.67
CA MET A 139 -8.60 28.15 24.29
C MET A 139 -9.16 29.48 24.82
N PRO A 140 -8.34 30.35 25.46
CA PRO A 140 -8.74 31.72 25.71
C PRO A 140 -9.03 32.38 24.37
N ARG A 141 -10.16 33.08 24.27
CA ARG A 141 -10.43 33.96 23.13
C ARG A 141 -9.30 35.00 23.10
N CYS A 142 -8.42 34.93 22.09
CA CYS A 142 -7.59 36.08 21.73
C CYS A 142 -8.48 37.24 21.29
#